data_AF-A0A127B9H9-F1
#
_entry.id   AF-A0A127B9H9-F1
#
_cell.length_a   1.000
_cell.length_b   1.000
_cell.length_c   1.000
_cell.angle_alpha   90.00
_cell.angle_beta   90.00
_cell.angle_gamma   90.00
#
_symmetry.space_group_name_H-M   'P 1'
#
loop_
_entity.id
_entity.type
_entity.pdbx_description
1 polymer ?
#
loop_
_entity_poly.entity_id
_entity_poly.type
_entity_poly.pdbx_seq_one_letter_code
_entity_poly.pdbx_strand_id
1 'polypeptide(L)' 'MERKKVYRLLLVLVLILTVVYTLSILGYLPYFLAYYIVVFFIVLFLALRWHERLRGWR' A
#
# COMPACT_ATOMS: atom_id res chain seq x y z
N MET A 1 -5.62 3.26 -21.15
CA MET A 1 -5.95 1.92 -20.63
C MET A 1 -4.93 1.41 -19.60
N GLU A 2 -3.65 1.81 -19.63
CA GLU A 2 -2.61 1.29 -18.71
C GLU A 2 -2.72 1.76 -17.26
N ARG A 3 -3.05 3.03 -17.00
CA ARG A 3 -3.23 3.55 -15.63
C ARG A 3 -4.27 2.75 -14.85
N LYS A 4 -5.39 2.36 -15.49
CA LYS A 4 -6.42 1.52 -14.87
C LYS A 4 -5.89 0.14 -14.45
N LYS A 5 -4.95 -0.44 -15.21
CA LYS A 5 -4.28 -1.70 -14.81
C LYS A 5 -3.36 -1.48 -13.62
N VAL A 6 -2.57 -0.40 -13.60
CA VAL A 6 -1.67 -0.08 -12.48
C VAL A 6 -2.44 0.11 -11.17
N TYR A 7 -3.48 0.93 -11.16
CA TYR A 7 -4.31 1.13 -9.95
C TYR A 7 -4.99 -0.16 -9.50
N ARG A 8 -5.44 -1.01 -10.44
CA ARG A 8 -6.07 -2.29 -10.12
C ARG A 8 -5.05 -3.27 -9.51
N LEU A 9 -3.83 -3.29 -10.01
CA LEU A 9 -2.74 -4.13 -9.49
C LEU A 9 -2.28 -3.65 -8.12
N LEU A 10 -2.18 -2.33 -7.93
CA LEU A 10 -1.91 -1.71 -6.63
C LEU A 10 -2.99 -2.08 -5.60
N LEU A 11 -4.26 -2.07 -6.02
CA LEU A 11 -5.39 -2.44 -5.17
C LEU A 11 -5.33 -3.90 -4.73
N VAL A 12 -5.02 -4.83 -5.65
CA VAL A 12 -4.84 -6.24 -5.32
C VAL A 12 -3.68 -6.42 -4.33
N LEU A 13 -2.55 -5.74 -4.55
CA LEU A 13 -1.40 -5.78 -3.65
C LEU A 13 -1.76 -5.28 -2.23
N VAL A 14 -2.45 -4.14 -2.14
CA VAL A 14 -2.92 -3.55 -0.88
C VAL A 14 -3.88 -4.49 -0.15
N LEU A 15 -4.74 -5.20 -0.89
CA LEU A 15 -5.68 -6.15 -0.31
C LEU A 15 -4.94 -7.31 0.36
N ILE A 16 -3.94 -7.88 -0.33
CA ILE A 16 -3.10 -8.97 0.21
C ILE A 16 -2.35 -8.48 1.45
N LEU A 17 -1.72 -7.30 1.38
CA LEU A 17 -1.01 -6.72 2.52
C LEU A 17 -1.92 -6.48 3.72
N THR A 18 -3.18 -6.08 3.50
CA THR A 18 -4.17 -5.92 4.57
C THR A 18 -4.50 -7.23 5.27
N VAL A 19 -4.63 -8.32 4.52
CA VAL A 19 -4.85 -9.66 5.09
C VAL A 19 -3.64 -10.07 5.94
N VAL A 20 -2.43 -9.93 5.40
CA VAL A 20 -1.18 -10.26 6.13
C VAL A 20 -1.02 -9.40 7.39
N TYR A 21 -1.32 -8.11 7.30
CA TYR A 21 -1.31 -7.18 8.44
C TYR A 21 -2.28 -7.61 9.53
N THR A 22 -3.51 -7.98 9.14
CA THR A 22 -4.54 -8.44 10.08
C THR A 22 -4.11 -9.72 10.78
N LEU A 23 -3.60 -10.70 10.04
CA LEU A 23 -3.05 -11.94 10.61
C LEU A 23 -1.87 -11.68 11.55
N SER A 24 -1.02 -10.69 11.23
CA SER A 24 0.12 -10.30 12.07
C SER A 24 -0.32 -9.63 13.37
N ILE A 25 -1.36 -8.80 13.36
CA ILE A 25 -1.91 -8.18 14.58
C ILE A 25 -2.62 -9.21 15.46
N LEU A 26 -3.36 -10.13 14.85
CA LEU A 26 -4.06 -11.19 15.57
C LEU A 26 -3.11 -12.25 16.17
N GLY A 27 -1.80 -12.15 15.89
CA GLY A 27 -0.79 -13.05 16.44
C GLY A 27 -0.61 -14.36 15.66
N TYR A 28 -1.29 -14.52 14.52
CA TYR A 28 -1.05 -15.66 13.61
C TYR A 28 0.29 -15.54 12.87
N LEU A 29 0.77 -14.30 12.68
CA LEU A 29 2.05 -13.98 12.06
C LEU A 29 2.88 -13.06 12.98
N PRO A 30 4.21 -12.99 12.78
CA PRO A 30 5.07 -12.13 13.59
C PRO A 30 4.72 -10.64 13.48
N TYR A 31 4.75 -9.93 14.61
CA TYR A 31 4.45 -8.50 14.68
C TYR A 31 5.38 -7.63 13.78
N PHE A 32 6.63 -8.05 13.54
CA PHE A 32 7.54 -7.29 12.67
C PHE A 32 6.97 -7.11 11.26
N LEU A 33 6.17 -8.06 10.76
CA LEU A 33 5.52 -7.93 9.45
C LEU A 33 4.51 -6.79 9.46
N ALA A 34 3.71 -6.66 10.53
CA ALA A 34 2.77 -5.55 10.67
C ALA A 34 3.49 -4.19 10.65
N TYR A 35 4.62 -4.09 11.35
CA TYR A 35 5.46 -2.88 11.35
C TYR A 35 5.91 -2.50 9.93
N TYR A 36 6.49 -3.43 9.17
CA TYR A 36 6.94 -3.15 7.80
C TYR A 36 5.79 -2.81 6.85
N ILE A 37 4.62 -3.43 7.02
CA ILE A 37 3.44 -3.12 6.22
C ILE A 37 2.97 -1.69 6.46
N VAL A 38 2.94 -1.23 7.72
CA VAL A 38 2.59 0.15 8.05
C VAL A 38 3.59 1.14 7.44
N VAL A 39 4.89 0.87 7.58
CA VAL A 39 5.94 1.71 6.97
C VAL A 39 5.77 1.76 5.45
N PHE A 40 5.50 0.63 4.81
CA PHE A 40 5.23 0.57 3.37
C PHE A 40 4.01 1.43 2.97
N PHE A 41 2.90 1.35 3.71
CA PHE A 41 1.72 2.17 3.44
C PHE A 41 1.99 3.67 3.57
N ILE A 42 2.77 4.09 4.57
CA ILE A 42 3.16 5.50 4.74
C ILE A 42 3.96 5.98 3.52
N VAL A 43 4.96 5.21 3.10
CA VAL A 43 5.80 5.54 1.93
C VAL A 43 4.95 5.55 0.65
N LEU A 44 4.09 4.56 0.47
CA LEU A 44 3.19 4.46 -0.69
C LEU A 44 2.26 5.67 -0.76
N PHE A 45 1.68 6.08 0.36
CA PHE A 45 0.81 7.25 0.44
C PHE A 45 1.57 8.54 0.10
N LEU A 46 2.79 8.71 0.63
CA LEU A 46 3.64 9.86 0.29
C LEU A 46 4.00 9.89 -1.19
N ALA A 47 4.36 8.74 -1.77
CA ALA A 47 4.69 8.61 -3.18
C ALA A 47 3.49 8.94 -4.09
N LEU A 48 2.30 8.42 -3.77
CA LEU A 48 1.07 8.74 -4.48
C LEU A 48 0.75 10.24 -4.38
N ARG A 49 0.80 10.81 -3.16
CA ARG A 49 0.56 12.24 -2.93
C ARG A 49 1.52 13.12 -3.73
N TRP A 50 2.78 12.73 -3.85
CA TRP A 50 3.77 13.44 -4.66
C TRP A 50 3.44 13.35 -6.16
N HIS A 51 3.08 12.16 -6.63
CA HIS A 51 2.66 11.94 -8.01
C HIS A 51 1.40 12.77 -8.37
N GLU A 52 0.40 12.83 -7.50
CA GLU A 52 -0.78 13.69 -7.68
C GLU A 52 -0.40 15.19 -7.70
N ARG A 53 0.51 15.65 -6.84
CA ARG A 53 0.99 17.05 -6.84
C ARG A 53 1.70 17.42 -8.15
N LEU A 54 2.56 16.55 -8.66
CA LEU A 54 3.25 16.78 -9.94
C LEU A 54 2.27 16.79 -11.12
N ARG A 55 1.15 16.07 -11.00
CA ARG A 55 0.15 15.95 -12.05
C ARG A 55 -0.87 17.10 -12.06
N GLY A 56 -1.13 17.71 -10.90
CA GLY A 56 -1.99 18.89 -10.75
C GLY A 56 -1.34 20.23 -11.14
N TRP A 57 -0.07 20.21 -11.55
CA TRP A 57 0.69 21.39 -12.00
C TRP A 57 0.74 21.56 -13.54
N ARG A 58 0.06 20.69 -14.30
CA ARG A 58 -0.07 20.74 -15.77
C ARG A 58 -1.53 20.83 -16.18
#